data_AF-A0A8J7NIF4-F1
#
_entry.id   AF-A0A8J7NIF4-F1
#
_cell.length_a   1.000
_cell.length_b   1.000
_cell.length_c   1.000
_cell.angle_alpha   90.00
_cell.angle_beta   90.00
_cell.angle_gamma   90.00
#
_symmetry.space_group_name_H-M   'P 1'
#
loop_
_entity.id
_entity.type
_entity.pdbx_description
1 polymer ?
#
loop_
_entity_poly.entity_id
_entity_poly.type
_entity_poly.pdbx_seq_one_letter_code
_entity_poly.pdbx_strand_id
1 'polypeptide(L)'
;MELEDPLKETLDDGTVADDLAAIEVPFPAEYEKFWKVVEDNPEDFTGWTYLLQHAEQENHIVAARKAFDAFFSRYPYCYGYWKKYADVERRQGNIKHTEEVYRQGLQAIPLSVDLWLHYISFLKETLDSGDADTETRIRAAYEHAVLAAGTDFRSDRLWEAYVNWETELGNLANVTAIYDRILGIPTQLYSHHFQREITMFLGSLIDPYVHLMSQLKFKCKILVVSADRQSQQLSVHQRTQVKTKKRLRFDLEKICSSSQRITEIENMRHRVIETRQEVFNHNEHEVSKRWTFEEGIKRPYFHVKPLEKAQLNNWKEYLDFEIENGTPERVVVLFERCLIACALYEEFWIKYAKYLENHSIEGVRHVYMKACTMHLPKKPMLHFLWAAFEEQQGNIEEARGILKALEEAAPGLAMVRLRRVSLERRHGNLEEAEALLRDAIKNGKTANESSFYAIKLARQLFKVQKSLQKARKVLMEAIENDQVMSQSCMSILHCFMCNLPCLLIFVE
;
A
#
# COMPACT_ATOMS: atom_id res chain seq x y z
N MET A 1 -3.53 52.27 -54.93
CA MET A 1 -2.20 51.69 -54.66
C MET A 1 -2.41 50.65 -53.56
N GLU A 2 -3.18 49.60 -53.83
CA GLU A 2 -2.81 48.42 -54.66
C GLU A 2 -1.48 47.81 -54.22
N LEU A 3 -1.57 46.56 -53.78
CA LEU A 3 -0.75 45.38 -54.10
C LEU A 3 -1.08 44.33 -53.02
N GLU A 4 -2.18 43.59 -53.15
CA GLU A 4 -2.32 42.31 -53.87
C GLU A 4 -1.53 41.14 -53.25
N ASP A 5 -2.32 40.15 -52.83
CA ASP A 5 -2.00 38.80 -52.37
C ASP A 5 -1.89 37.87 -53.59
N PRO A 6 -0.98 36.89 -53.65
CA PRO A 6 -1.14 35.76 -54.55
C PRO A 6 -1.10 34.38 -53.86
N LEU A 7 -2.24 33.72 -54.01
CA LEU A 7 -2.52 32.29 -54.16
C LEU A 7 -1.37 31.31 -54.53
N LYS A 8 -1.39 30.16 -53.84
CA LYS A 8 -1.33 28.74 -54.29
C LYS A 8 -0.33 28.29 -55.37
N GLU A 9 0.48 27.26 -55.02
CA GLU A 9 0.70 25.98 -55.75
C GLU A 9 1.63 25.06 -54.90
N THR A 10 1.11 24.01 -54.24
CA THR A 10 1.20 22.56 -54.58
C THR A 10 2.60 21.91 -54.58
N LEU A 11 2.88 21.09 -53.56
CA LEU A 11 3.71 19.87 -53.54
C LEU A 11 3.10 18.98 -52.43
N ASP A 12 2.10 18.17 -52.72
CA ASP A 12 2.17 16.77 -53.19
C ASP A 12 3.14 15.83 -52.46
N ASP A 13 2.49 14.80 -51.97
CA ASP A 13 2.85 13.45 -51.52
C ASP A 13 4.02 13.17 -50.59
N GLY A 14 3.69 12.43 -49.53
CA GLY A 14 4.63 11.93 -48.54
C GLY A 14 4.02 11.73 -47.16
N THR A 15 2.76 11.29 -47.07
CA THR A 15 2.25 10.62 -45.88
C THR A 15 3.14 9.40 -45.64
N VAL A 16 4.16 9.55 -44.79
CA VAL A 16 4.73 8.42 -44.05
C VAL A 16 3.68 8.08 -43.00
N ALA A 17 2.63 7.40 -43.50
CA ALA A 17 1.72 6.64 -42.68
C ALA A 17 2.59 5.73 -41.80
N ASP A 18 2.17 5.68 -40.55
CA ASP A 18 2.70 4.94 -39.43
C ASP A 18 2.52 3.42 -39.68
N ASP A 19 3.06 2.91 -40.79
CA ASP A 19 3.07 1.50 -41.21
C ASP A 19 4.29 0.79 -40.59
N LEU A 20 4.50 1.01 -39.30
CA LEU A 20 5.07 -0.01 -38.42
C LEU A 20 3.90 -0.71 -37.75
N ALA A 21 3.07 -1.36 -38.57
CA ALA A 21 2.28 -2.49 -38.13
C ALA A 21 3.23 -3.38 -37.33
N ALA A 22 2.97 -3.47 -36.02
CA ALA A 22 3.65 -4.37 -35.13
C ALA A 22 3.78 -5.71 -35.85
N ILE A 23 5.03 -6.13 -36.08
CA ILE A 23 5.30 -7.51 -36.41
C ILE A 23 4.81 -8.27 -35.16
N GLU A 24 3.56 -8.70 -35.17
CA GLU A 24 3.01 -9.64 -34.20
C GLU A 24 3.77 -10.94 -34.45
N VAL A 25 4.94 -11.03 -33.80
CA VAL A 25 5.65 -12.30 -33.66
C VAL A 25 4.63 -13.24 -33.03
N PRO A 26 4.27 -14.34 -33.71
CA PRO A 26 3.19 -15.20 -33.25
C PRO A 26 3.51 -15.70 -31.85
N PHE A 27 2.52 -15.64 -30.95
CA PHE A 27 2.67 -16.21 -29.62
C PHE A 27 3.03 -17.70 -29.75
N PRO A 28 4.02 -18.20 -28.98
CA PRO A 28 4.33 -19.62 -28.98
C PRO A 28 3.08 -20.45 -28.69
N ALA A 29 2.83 -21.53 -29.43
CA ALA A 29 1.61 -22.34 -29.25
C ALA A 29 1.48 -22.94 -27.83
N GLU A 30 2.60 -23.08 -27.11
CA GLU A 30 2.61 -23.48 -25.70
C GLU A 30 2.25 -22.33 -24.75
N TYR A 31 2.58 -21.08 -25.10
CA TYR A 31 2.18 -19.89 -24.34
C TYR A 31 0.67 -19.76 -24.28
N GLU A 32 -0.05 -20.00 -25.38
CA GLU A 32 -1.52 -19.97 -25.38
C GLU A 32 -2.14 -21.05 -24.48
N LYS A 33 -1.51 -22.23 -24.39
CA LYS A 33 -1.97 -23.29 -23.47
C LYS A 33 -1.82 -22.85 -22.02
N PHE A 34 -0.65 -22.33 -21.64
CA PHE A 34 -0.43 -21.82 -20.28
C PHE A 34 -1.29 -20.60 -19.97
N TRP A 35 -1.51 -19.71 -20.95
CA TRP A 35 -2.41 -18.57 -20.84
C TRP A 35 -3.85 -19.01 -20.57
N LYS A 36 -4.33 -20.03 -21.28
CA LYS A 36 -5.67 -20.56 -21.08
C LYS A 36 -5.87 -21.13 -19.68
N VAL A 37 -4.86 -21.78 -19.10
CA VAL A 37 -4.93 -22.29 -17.71
C VAL A 37 -5.16 -21.16 -16.71
N VAL A 38 -4.45 -20.03 -16.87
CA VAL A 38 -4.61 -18.88 -15.97
C VAL A 38 -5.86 -18.05 -16.27
N GLU A 39 -6.38 -18.12 -17.50
CA GLU A 39 -7.67 -17.52 -17.88
C GLU A 39 -8.84 -18.30 -17.28
N ASP A 40 -8.78 -19.63 -17.32
CA ASP A 40 -9.78 -20.53 -16.73
C ASP A 40 -9.76 -20.46 -15.19
N ASN A 41 -8.56 -20.39 -14.59
CA ASN A 41 -8.40 -20.21 -13.15
C ASN A 41 -7.37 -19.12 -12.79
N PRO A 42 -7.81 -17.86 -12.69
CA PRO A 42 -6.92 -16.74 -12.36
C PRO A 42 -6.28 -16.79 -10.96
N GLU A 43 -6.81 -17.60 -10.05
CA GLU A 43 -6.28 -17.76 -8.69
C GLU A 43 -5.23 -18.87 -8.59
N ASP A 44 -4.99 -19.62 -9.68
CA ASP A 44 -3.97 -20.65 -9.71
C ASP A 44 -2.56 -20.05 -9.81
N PHE A 45 -1.98 -19.78 -8.63
CA PHE A 45 -0.62 -19.29 -8.52
C PHE A 45 0.40 -20.20 -9.21
N THR A 46 0.21 -21.53 -9.16
CA THR A 46 1.14 -22.47 -9.79
C THR A 46 1.09 -22.36 -11.31
N GLY A 47 -0.11 -22.25 -11.90
CA GLY A 47 -0.30 -21.94 -13.32
C GLY A 47 0.45 -20.67 -13.74
N TRP A 48 0.33 -19.59 -12.97
CA TRP A 48 1.10 -18.35 -13.21
C TRP A 48 2.61 -18.57 -13.15
N THR A 49 3.11 -19.33 -12.18
CA THR A 49 4.56 -19.58 -12.08
C THR A 49 5.13 -20.32 -13.29
N TYR A 50 4.39 -21.29 -13.84
CA TYR A 50 4.79 -22.00 -15.06
C TYR A 50 4.74 -21.10 -16.28
N LEU A 51 3.69 -20.27 -16.42
CA LEU A 51 3.57 -19.31 -17.52
C LEU A 51 4.73 -18.32 -17.53
N LEU A 52 5.08 -17.75 -16.37
CA LEU A 52 6.17 -16.79 -16.27
C LEU A 52 7.53 -17.44 -16.52
N GLN A 53 7.75 -18.66 -16.01
CA GLN A 53 8.97 -19.41 -16.28
C GLN A 53 9.13 -19.73 -17.77
N HIS A 54 8.06 -20.12 -18.45
CA HIS A 54 8.05 -20.36 -19.89
C HIS A 54 8.32 -19.08 -20.68
N ALA A 55 7.66 -17.97 -20.31
CA ALA A 55 7.88 -16.67 -20.94
C ALA A 55 9.33 -16.17 -20.78
N GLU A 56 9.97 -16.46 -19.63
CA GLU A 56 11.40 -16.18 -19.40
C GLU A 56 12.34 -17.03 -20.26
N GLN A 57 11.97 -18.29 -20.55
CA GLN A 57 12.76 -19.23 -21.35
C GLN A 57 12.68 -18.92 -22.85
N GLU A 58 11.48 -18.64 -23.35
CA GLU A 58 11.24 -18.26 -24.76
C GLU A 58 11.84 -16.88 -25.09
N ASN A 59 12.13 -16.07 -24.08
CA ASN A 59 12.73 -14.73 -24.20
C ASN A 59 11.92 -13.78 -25.10
N HIS A 60 10.60 -13.98 -25.18
CA HIS A 60 9.69 -13.19 -25.98
C HIS A 60 9.12 -12.00 -25.18
N ILE A 61 9.65 -10.80 -25.42
CA ILE A 61 9.41 -9.60 -24.61
C ILE A 61 7.91 -9.26 -24.50
N VAL A 62 7.19 -9.20 -25.61
CA VAL A 62 5.78 -8.78 -25.61
C VAL A 62 4.90 -9.75 -24.84
N ALA A 63 5.23 -11.04 -24.92
CA ALA A 63 4.51 -12.10 -24.21
C ALA A 63 4.85 -12.08 -22.70
N ALA A 64 6.12 -11.83 -22.37
CA ALA A 64 6.57 -11.64 -20.99
C ALA A 64 5.91 -10.42 -20.35
N ARG A 65 5.92 -9.24 -21.00
CA ARG A 65 5.24 -8.03 -20.51
C ARG A 65 3.78 -8.30 -20.20
N LYS A 66 3.04 -8.84 -21.18
CA LYS A 66 1.62 -9.18 -21.00
C LYS A 66 1.38 -10.15 -19.83
N ALA A 67 2.23 -11.16 -19.67
CA ALA A 67 2.12 -12.12 -18.58
C ALA A 67 2.46 -11.54 -17.21
N PHE A 68 3.53 -10.74 -17.11
CA PHE A 68 3.93 -10.07 -15.88
C PHE A 68 2.90 -9.01 -15.46
N ASP A 69 2.43 -8.16 -16.37
CA ASP A 69 1.45 -7.12 -16.08
C ASP A 69 0.12 -7.73 -15.61
N ALA A 70 -0.35 -8.80 -16.27
CA ALA A 70 -1.53 -9.55 -15.85
C ALA A 70 -1.32 -10.22 -14.47
N PHE A 71 -0.15 -10.80 -14.21
CA PHE A 71 0.20 -11.39 -12.92
C PHE A 71 0.22 -10.34 -11.80
N PHE A 72 0.84 -9.18 -12.00
CA PHE A 72 0.94 -8.13 -10.98
C PHE A 72 -0.39 -7.44 -10.69
N SER A 73 -1.33 -7.43 -11.64
CA SER A 73 -2.70 -6.98 -11.38
C SER A 73 -3.41 -7.81 -10.29
N ARG A 74 -2.94 -9.04 -10.03
CA ARG A 74 -3.50 -9.97 -9.04
C ARG A 74 -2.58 -10.16 -7.83
N TYR A 75 -1.29 -10.31 -8.07
CA TYR A 75 -0.28 -10.60 -7.05
C TYR A 75 0.81 -9.52 -7.00
N PRO A 76 0.44 -8.26 -6.70
CA PRO A 76 1.39 -7.15 -6.69
C PRO A 76 2.46 -7.31 -5.62
N TYR A 77 2.18 -8.04 -4.52
CA TYR A 77 3.06 -8.19 -3.36
C TYR A 77 4.20 -9.21 -3.53
N CYS A 78 4.33 -9.80 -4.71
CA CYS A 78 5.38 -10.76 -5.04
C CYS A 78 6.66 -10.07 -5.56
N TYR A 79 7.42 -9.39 -4.68
CA TYR A 79 8.63 -8.63 -5.07
C TYR A 79 9.66 -9.43 -5.89
N GLY A 80 9.79 -10.74 -5.65
CA GLY A 80 10.72 -11.60 -6.37
C GLY A 80 10.44 -11.66 -7.87
N TYR A 81 9.18 -11.53 -8.29
CA TYR A 81 8.81 -11.49 -9.70
C TYR A 81 9.01 -10.11 -10.31
N TRP A 82 8.86 -9.02 -9.53
CA TRP A 82 9.21 -7.68 -10.00
C TRP A 82 10.68 -7.59 -10.39
N LYS A 83 11.56 -8.20 -9.57
CA LYS A 83 12.98 -8.33 -9.92
C LYS A 83 13.17 -9.13 -11.21
N LYS A 84 12.54 -10.29 -11.34
CA LYS A 84 12.66 -11.11 -12.55
C LYS A 84 12.19 -10.38 -13.81
N TYR A 85 11.09 -9.64 -13.73
CA TYR A 85 10.58 -8.83 -14.82
C TYR A 85 11.59 -7.75 -15.24
N ALA A 86 12.15 -7.03 -14.26
CA ALA A 86 13.21 -6.06 -14.49
C ALA A 86 14.45 -6.70 -15.15
N ASP A 87 14.86 -7.90 -14.72
CA ASP A 87 16.00 -8.65 -15.27
C ASP A 87 15.72 -9.14 -16.72
N VAL A 88 14.48 -9.49 -17.07
CA VAL A 88 14.07 -9.83 -18.45
C VAL A 88 14.22 -8.61 -19.36
N GLU A 89 13.67 -7.46 -18.97
CA GLU A 89 13.79 -6.21 -19.75
C GLU A 89 15.24 -5.74 -19.87
N ARG A 90 16.03 -5.94 -18.81
CA ARG A 90 17.44 -5.58 -18.79
C ARG A 90 18.25 -6.43 -19.76
N ARG A 91 18.01 -7.75 -19.84
CA ARG A 91 18.67 -8.65 -20.80
C ARG A 91 18.43 -8.23 -22.25
N GLN A 92 17.35 -7.51 -22.50
CA GLN A 92 16.95 -7.01 -23.82
C GLN A 92 17.47 -5.60 -24.12
N GLY A 93 18.18 -4.97 -23.17
CA GLY A 93 18.74 -3.63 -23.33
C GLY A 93 17.75 -2.48 -23.11
N ASN A 94 16.51 -2.76 -22.67
CA ASN A 94 15.46 -1.75 -22.46
C ASN A 94 15.57 -1.06 -21.09
N ILE A 95 16.66 -0.32 -20.88
CA ILE A 95 16.99 0.31 -19.59
C ILE A 95 15.84 1.18 -19.03
N LYS A 96 15.20 1.99 -19.88
CA LYS A 96 14.09 2.87 -19.47
C LYS A 96 12.89 2.07 -18.95
N HIS A 97 12.58 0.95 -19.60
CA HIS A 97 11.48 0.09 -19.19
C HIS A 97 11.83 -0.68 -17.92
N THR A 98 13.07 -1.13 -17.76
CA THR A 98 13.55 -1.73 -16.50
C THR A 98 13.36 -0.77 -15.32
N GLU A 99 13.68 0.51 -15.50
CA GLU A 99 13.46 1.52 -14.45
C GLU A 99 11.98 1.68 -14.10
N GLU A 100 11.11 1.75 -15.11
CA GLU A 100 9.66 1.86 -14.91
C GLU A 100 9.10 0.65 -14.16
N VAL A 101 9.55 -0.56 -14.48
CA VAL A 101 9.17 -1.79 -13.76
C VAL A 101 9.55 -1.72 -12.28
N TYR A 102 10.75 -1.24 -11.95
CA TYR A 102 11.12 -1.04 -10.54
C TYR A 102 10.24 0.01 -9.86
N ARG A 103 9.95 1.13 -10.51
CA ARG A 103 9.09 2.18 -9.96
C ARG A 103 7.68 1.68 -9.68
N GLN A 104 7.08 0.93 -10.61
CA GLN A 104 5.77 0.31 -10.45
C GLN A 104 5.78 -0.71 -9.30
N GLY A 105 6.81 -1.55 -9.22
CA GLY A 105 6.97 -2.50 -8.12
C GLY A 105 7.10 -1.82 -6.75
N LEU A 106 7.84 -0.70 -6.68
CA LEU A 106 8.02 0.09 -5.45
C LEU A 106 6.77 0.88 -5.08
N GLN A 107 5.96 1.31 -6.06
CA GLN A 107 4.65 1.90 -5.80
C GLN A 107 3.66 0.85 -5.24
N ALA A 108 3.75 -0.39 -5.73
CA ALA A 108 2.94 -1.50 -5.26
C ALA A 108 3.39 -2.02 -3.86
N ILE A 109 4.70 -2.13 -3.62
CA ILE A 109 5.28 -2.63 -2.37
C ILE A 109 6.39 -1.69 -1.85
N PRO A 110 6.03 -0.52 -1.30
CA PRO A 110 7.02 0.44 -0.82
C PRO A 110 7.85 -0.06 0.37
N LEU A 111 7.36 -1.05 1.13
CA LEU A 111 8.05 -1.58 2.30
C LEU A 111 9.04 -2.72 1.97
N SER A 112 9.19 -3.12 0.71
CA SER A 112 10.13 -4.19 0.35
C SER A 112 11.57 -3.68 0.32
N VAL A 113 12.31 -3.94 1.40
CA VAL A 113 13.74 -3.60 1.51
C VAL A 113 14.57 -4.23 0.38
N ASP A 114 14.33 -5.50 0.05
CA ASP A 114 15.06 -6.19 -1.02
C ASP A 114 14.81 -5.57 -2.40
N LEU A 115 13.58 -5.11 -2.68
CA LEU A 115 13.26 -4.45 -3.95
C LEU A 115 13.96 -3.10 -4.09
N TRP A 116 14.01 -2.30 -3.02
CA TRP A 116 14.78 -1.05 -2.98
C TRP A 116 16.27 -1.29 -3.21
N LEU A 117 16.85 -2.30 -2.57
CA LEU A 117 18.26 -2.65 -2.76
C LEU A 117 18.56 -3.07 -4.20
N HIS A 118 17.66 -3.83 -4.84
CA HIS A 118 17.80 -4.19 -6.25
C HIS A 118 17.68 -2.98 -7.17
N TYR A 119 16.72 -2.08 -6.93
CA TYR A 119 16.58 -0.85 -7.70
C TYR A 119 17.84 0.04 -7.59
N ILE A 120 18.39 0.19 -6.39
CA ILE A 120 19.60 0.99 -6.17
C ILE A 120 20.83 0.34 -6.82
N SER A 121 20.97 -1.00 -6.76
CA SER A 121 22.03 -1.72 -7.50
C SER A 121 21.92 -1.47 -8.99
N PHE A 122 20.70 -1.55 -9.54
CA PHE A 122 20.44 -1.25 -10.95
C PHE A 122 20.85 0.19 -11.32
N LEU A 123 20.51 1.19 -10.50
CA LEU A 123 20.92 2.57 -10.73
C LEU A 123 22.45 2.72 -10.73
N LYS A 124 23.14 2.07 -9.79
CA LYS A 124 24.62 2.10 -9.71
C LYS A 124 25.30 1.46 -10.92
N GLU A 125 24.70 0.42 -11.49
CA GLU A 125 25.24 -0.30 -12.65
C GLU A 125 24.96 0.40 -13.98
N THR A 126 23.92 1.22 -14.04
CA THR A 126 23.38 1.81 -15.27
C THR A 126 23.79 3.27 -15.46
N LEU A 127 23.91 4.01 -14.36
CA LEU A 127 24.25 5.43 -14.41
C LEU A 127 25.77 5.61 -14.54
N ASP A 128 26.18 6.53 -15.41
CA ASP A 128 27.59 6.84 -15.63
C ASP A 128 28.20 7.50 -14.40
N SER A 129 29.36 6.99 -13.97
CA SER A 129 30.11 7.46 -12.79
C SER A 129 30.72 8.87 -12.95
N GLY A 130 30.59 9.48 -14.13
CA GLY A 130 31.14 10.81 -14.44
C GLY A 130 30.15 11.96 -14.28
N ASP A 131 28.86 11.69 -14.07
CA ASP A 131 27.83 12.71 -13.95
C ASP A 131 27.52 13.04 -12.48
N ALA A 132 27.53 14.32 -12.12
CA ALA A 132 27.17 14.79 -10.78
C ALA A 132 25.69 14.53 -10.45
N ASP A 133 24.83 14.38 -11.47
CA ASP A 133 23.42 14.02 -11.28
C ASP A 133 23.25 12.56 -10.83
N THR A 134 24.17 11.66 -11.21
CA THR A 134 24.15 10.24 -10.81
C THR A 134 24.18 10.07 -9.29
N GLU A 135 25.11 10.75 -8.61
CA GLU A 135 25.21 10.70 -7.15
C GLU A 135 23.96 11.27 -6.48
N THR A 136 23.41 12.36 -7.02
CA THR A 136 22.20 13.01 -6.49
C THR A 136 21.00 12.08 -6.60
N ARG A 137 20.87 11.40 -7.72
CA ARG A 137 19.78 10.44 -7.99
C ARG A 137 19.88 9.20 -7.11
N ILE A 138 21.08 8.64 -6.92
CA ILE A 138 21.29 7.49 -6.03
C ILE A 138 21.00 7.88 -4.58
N ARG A 139 21.44 9.06 -4.13
CA ARG A 139 21.11 9.58 -2.79
C ARG A 139 19.62 9.75 -2.59
N ALA A 140 18.93 10.33 -3.58
CA ALA A 140 17.48 10.48 -3.55
C ALA A 140 16.77 9.12 -3.46
N ALA A 141 17.26 8.11 -4.19
CA ALA A 141 16.74 6.74 -4.10
C ALA A 141 16.94 6.13 -2.70
N TYR A 142 18.11 6.31 -2.07
CA TYR A 142 18.34 5.88 -0.69
C TYR A 142 17.43 6.61 0.30
N GLU A 143 17.28 7.94 0.18
CA GLU A 143 16.39 8.73 1.05
C GLU A 143 14.93 8.28 0.90
N HIS A 144 14.46 8.03 -0.31
CA HIS A 144 13.12 7.50 -0.55
C HIS A 144 12.96 6.09 0.05
N ALA A 145 13.97 5.23 -0.10
CA ALA A 145 13.95 3.89 0.47
C ALA A 145 13.86 3.90 2.00
N VAL A 146 14.63 4.74 2.68
CA VAL A 146 14.59 4.82 4.15
C VAL A 146 13.32 5.49 4.68
N LEU A 147 12.72 6.41 3.93
CA LEU A 147 11.42 6.98 4.29
C LEU A 147 10.29 5.96 4.14
N ALA A 148 10.35 5.09 3.14
CA ALA A 148 9.32 4.09 2.87
C ALA A 148 9.46 2.81 3.73
N ALA A 149 10.68 2.27 3.84
CA ALA A 149 10.96 0.96 4.44
C ALA A 149 12.00 0.99 5.57
N GLY A 150 12.57 2.16 5.90
CA GLY A 150 13.65 2.27 6.89
C GLY A 150 13.20 2.05 8.35
N THR A 151 11.90 2.06 8.62
CA THR A 151 11.31 1.74 9.93
C THR A 151 10.97 0.26 10.10
N ASP A 152 11.20 -0.57 9.07
CA ASP A 152 11.07 -2.03 9.20
C ASP A 152 12.15 -2.54 10.16
N PHE A 153 11.76 -3.46 11.05
CA PHE A 153 12.65 -4.12 11.98
C PHE A 153 13.82 -4.85 11.29
N ARG A 154 13.64 -5.31 10.04
CA ARG A 154 14.66 -6.00 9.24
C ARG A 154 15.28 -5.12 8.15
N SER A 155 15.23 -3.79 8.31
CA SER A 155 15.80 -2.82 7.36
C SER A 155 17.32 -2.63 7.49
N ASP A 156 18.00 -3.40 8.34
CA ASP A 156 19.44 -3.28 8.64
C ASP A 156 20.30 -3.21 7.37
N ARG A 157 20.04 -4.11 6.42
CA ARG A 157 20.78 -4.17 5.14
C ARG A 157 20.64 -2.90 4.30
N LEU A 158 19.49 -2.23 4.36
CA LEU A 158 19.28 -0.97 3.65
C LEU A 158 20.15 0.13 4.23
N TRP A 159 20.14 0.26 5.55
CA TRP A 159 20.92 1.26 6.25
C TRP A 159 22.42 1.02 6.10
N GLU A 160 22.89 -0.22 6.22
CA GLU A 160 24.29 -0.56 6.00
C GLU A 160 24.74 -0.25 4.58
N ALA A 161 23.91 -0.57 3.57
CA ALA A 161 24.20 -0.22 2.19
C ALA A 161 24.28 1.30 1.97
N TYR A 162 23.43 2.08 2.65
CA TYR A 162 23.46 3.53 2.56
C TYR A 162 24.72 4.12 3.22
N VAL A 163 25.07 3.64 4.42
CA VAL A 163 26.28 4.05 5.15
C VAL A 163 27.54 3.70 4.35
N ASN A 164 27.62 2.47 3.80
CA ASN A 164 28.74 2.05 2.95
C ASN A 164 28.93 3.02 1.79
N TRP A 165 27.84 3.33 1.08
CA TRP A 165 27.88 4.19 -0.09
C TRP A 165 28.33 5.62 0.22
N GLU A 166 27.81 6.26 1.27
CA GLU A 166 28.27 7.61 1.67
C GLU A 166 29.70 7.60 2.22
N THR A 167 30.15 6.48 2.79
CA THR A 167 31.54 6.31 3.26
C THR A 167 32.50 6.20 2.07
N GLU A 168 32.13 5.46 1.01
CA GLU A 168 32.91 5.36 -0.23
C GLU A 168 33.07 6.72 -0.93
N LEU A 169 32.05 7.59 -0.85
CA LEU A 169 32.12 8.98 -1.34
C LEU A 169 32.91 9.93 -0.43
N GLY A 170 33.27 9.51 0.79
CA GLY A 170 33.97 10.35 1.76
C GLY A 170 33.10 11.42 2.44
N ASN A 171 31.77 11.37 2.29
CA ASN A 171 30.83 12.33 2.84
C ASN A 171 30.48 12.01 4.31
N LEU A 172 31.46 12.15 5.19
CA LEU A 172 31.37 11.75 6.60
C LEU A 172 30.28 12.49 7.38
N ALA A 173 29.93 13.73 6.99
CA ALA A 173 28.84 14.47 7.60
C ALA A 173 27.48 13.77 7.40
N ASN A 174 27.23 13.26 6.19
CA ASN A 174 26.02 12.52 5.86
C ASN A 174 26.00 11.17 6.60
N VAL A 175 27.14 10.48 6.65
CA VAL A 175 27.29 9.24 7.42
C VAL A 175 26.89 9.45 8.89
N THR A 176 27.34 10.53 9.53
CA THR A 176 26.93 10.83 10.92
C THR A 176 25.44 11.14 11.05
N ALA A 177 24.85 11.83 10.08
CA ALA A 177 23.41 12.13 10.08
C ALA A 177 22.56 10.86 9.88
N ILE A 178 23.06 9.89 9.10
CA ILE A 178 22.43 8.58 8.93
C ILE A 178 22.47 7.80 10.25
N TYR A 179 23.62 7.79 10.94
CA TYR A 179 23.73 7.14 12.24
C TYR A 179 22.83 7.79 13.30
N ASP A 180 22.73 9.12 13.34
CA ASP A 180 21.84 9.82 14.27
C ASP A 180 20.35 9.43 14.06
N ARG A 181 19.97 9.01 12.84
CA ARG A 181 18.63 8.50 12.52
C ARG A 181 18.45 7.03 12.91
N ILE A 182 19.35 6.15 12.47
CA ILE A 182 19.21 4.69 12.66
C ILE A 182 19.27 4.28 14.14
N LEU A 183 20.07 4.97 14.97
CA LEU A 183 20.18 4.65 16.39
C LEU A 183 18.85 4.83 17.15
N GLY A 184 17.96 5.69 16.64
CA GLY A 184 16.62 5.89 17.19
C GLY A 184 15.57 4.94 16.60
N ILE A 185 15.93 4.05 15.67
CA ILE A 185 15.00 3.13 15.02
C ILE A 185 15.25 1.70 15.55
N PRO A 186 14.21 1.01 16.03
CA PRO A 186 14.34 -0.37 16.49
C PRO A 186 14.55 -1.31 15.30
N THR A 187 15.71 -1.95 15.26
CA THR A 187 16.12 -2.88 14.20
C THR A 187 16.64 -4.19 14.80
N GLN A 188 16.73 -5.25 14.00
CA GLN A 188 17.19 -6.56 14.46
C GLN A 188 18.66 -6.52 14.89
N LEU A 189 19.51 -5.77 14.17
CA LEU A 189 20.94 -5.66 14.43
C LEU A 189 21.32 -4.28 14.99
N TYR A 190 20.45 -3.68 15.81
CA TYR A 190 20.68 -2.37 16.44
C TYR A 190 22.04 -2.26 17.15
N SER A 191 22.49 -3.33 17.81
CA SER A 191 23.79 -3.42 18.48
C SER A 191 24.97 -3.41 17.52
N HIS A 192 24.84 -4.02 16.34
CA HIS A 192 25.86 -4.00 15.30
C HIS A 192 26.07 -2.58 14.75
N HIS A 193 24.98 -1.86 14.47
CA HIS A 193 25.06 -0.48 13.99
C HIS A 193 25.77 0.44 14.99
N PHE A 194 25.47 0.28 16.28
CA PHE A 194 26.12 1.04 17.34
C PHE A 194 27.63 0.72 17.46
N GLN A 195 28.00 -0.55 17.45
CA GLN A 195 29.41 -0.97 17.48
C GLN A 195 30.19 -0.45 16.26
N ARG A 196 29.58 -0.52 15.09
CA ARG A 196 30.16 -0.07 13.84
C ARG A 196 30.37 1.45 13.83
N GLU A 197 29.39 2.20 14.32
CA GLU A 197 29.51 3.64 14.49
C GLU A 197 30.67 3.99 15.44
N ILE A 198 30.72 3.36 16.62
CA ILE A 198 31.81 3.57 17.59
C ILE A 198 33.15 3.27 16.94
N THR A 199 33.26 2.17 16.19
CA THR A 199 34.49 1.77 15.52
C THR A 199 34.91 2.79 14.46
N MET A 200 33.98 3.31 13.66
CA MET A 200 34.26 4.36 12.67
C MET A 200 34.65 5.70 13.33
N PHE A 201 33.99 6.04 14.44
CA PHE A 201 34.22 7.29 15.16
C PHE A 201 35.55 7.28 15.94
N LEU A 202 35.91 6.15 16.56
CA LEU A 202 37.19 5.95 17.24
C LEU A 202 38.35 5.67 16.27
N GLY A 203 38.07 5.03 15.13
CA GLY A 203 39.03 4.65 14.09
C GLY A 203 39.62 5.79 13.25
N SER A 204 39.38 7.05 13.63
CA SER A 204 39.96 8.26 13.01
C SER A 204 39.46 8.63 11.61
N LEU A 205 38.36 8.02 11.12
CA LEU A 205 37.76 8.39 9.83
C LEU A 205 36.90 9.66 9.91
N ILE A 206 36.40 10.04 11.09
CA ILE A 206 35.50 11.19 11.26
C ILE A 206 36.20 12.26 12.10
N ASP A 207 36.44 13.43 11.50
CA ASP A 207 36.94 14.59 12.25
C ASP A 207 35.82 15.10 13.20
N PRO A 208 36.07 15.16 14.53
CA PRO A 208 35.12 15.69 15.51
C PRO A 208 34.58 17.09 15.16
N TYR A 209 35.35 17.91 14.43
CA TYR A 209 34.94 19.24 14.01
C TYR A 209 33.81 19.23 12.96
N VAL A 210 33.81 18.25 12.04
CA VAL A 210 32.75 18.09 11.03
C VAL A 210 31.42 17.71 11.71
N HIS A 211 31.49 16.85 12.73
CA HIS A 211 30.34 16.42 13.52
C HIS A 211 29.78 17.55 14.40
N LEU A 212 30.65 18.35 15.03
CA LEU A 212 30.21 19.50 15.84
C LEU A 212 29.55 20.59 14.98
N MET A 213 30.03 20.82 13.75
CA MET A 213 29.41 21.77 12.82
C MET A 213 28.00 21.34 12.37
N SER A 214 27.75 20.04 12.25
CA SER A 214 26.42 19.46 12.02
C SER A 214 25.50 19.69 13.23
N GLN A 215 25.95 19.31 14.43
CA GLN A 215 25.16 19.45 15.66
C GLN A 215 24.91 20.91 16.09
N LEU A 216 25.88 21.80 15.90
CA LEU A 216 25.72 23.24 16.16
C LEU A 216 24.72 23.88 15.18
N LYS A 217 24.70 23.49 13.90
CA LYS A 217 23.64 23.92 12.97
C LYS A 217 22.25 23.50 13.45
N PHE A 218 22.11 22.28 13.99
CA PHE A 218 20.83 21.77 14.49
C PHE A 218 20.36 22.49 15.76
N LYS A 219 21.23 22.64 16.77
CA LYS A 219 20.93 23.38 18.01
C LYS A 219 20.67 24.88 17.77
N CYS A 220 21.40 25.53 16.85
CA CYS A 220 21.14 26.92 16.48
C CYS A 220 19.80 27.08 15.75
N LYS A 221 19.36 26.11 14.94
CA LYS A 221 18.08 26.19 14.24
C LYS A 221 16.89 26.04 15.20
N ILE A 222 16.99 25.19 16.22
CA ILE A 222 15.97 25.07 17.27
C ILE A 222 15.91 26.33 18.16
N LEU A 223 17.07 26.89 18.54
CA LEU A 223 17.12 28.12 19.36
C LEU A 223 16.52 29.34 18.64
N VAL A 224 16.76 29.49 17.33
CA VAL A 224 16.20 30.58 16.52
C VAL A 224 14.67 30.43 16.39
N VAL A 225 14.15 29.22 16.18
CA VAL A 225 12.70 28.95 16.08
C VAL A 225 11.98 29.15 17.43
N SER A 226 12.62 28.81 18.56
CA SER A 226 12.07 29.10 19.89
C SER A 226 12.05 30.59 20.22
N ALA A 227 13.00 31.38 19.69
CA ALA A 227 13.06 32.82 19.87
C ALA A 227 12.00 33.57 19.03
N ASP A 228 11.68 33.07 17.83
CA ASP A 228 10.62 33.65 16.98
C ASP A 228 9.21 33.45 17.59
N ARG A 229 8.95 32.32 18.26
CA ARG A 229 7.67 32.12 18.98
C ARG A 229 7.48 33.05 20.18
N GLN A 230 8.56 33.46 20.85
CA GLN A 230 8.50 34.42 21.95
C GLN A 230 8.42 35.89 21.46
N SER A 231 8.82 36.15 20.22
CA SER A 231 8.85 37.50 19.65
C SER A 231 7.50 37.99 19.10
N GLN A 232 6.50 37.12 18.97
CA GLN A 232 5.15 37.48 18.51
C GLN A 232 4.19 37.91 19.64
N GLN A 233 4.59 37.86 20.92
CA GLN A 233 3.76 38.28 22.06
C GLN A 233 4.14 39.61 22.71
N LEU A 234 5.11 40.36 22.18
CA LEU A 234 5.44 41.69 22.70
C LEU A 234 5.16 42.77 21.66
N SER A 235 4.26 43.67 22.06
CA SER A 235 3.74 44.78 21.30
C SER A 235 4.81 45.79 20.92
N VAL A 236 4.49 46.48 19.83
CA VAL A 236 5.11 47.66 19.27
C VAL A 236 5.33 48.72 20.36
N HIS A 237 6.55 48.84 20.91
CA HIS A 237 7.19 50.12 21.22
C HIS A 237 8.61 49.94 21.74
N GLN A 238 9.56 50.35 20.90
CA GLN A 238 10.91 50.91 21.17
C GLN A 238 11.94 50.32 20.21
N ARG A 239 11.93 50.88 18.99
CA ARG A 239 13.09 50.90 18.11
C ARG A 239 14.19 51.74 18.77
N THR A 240 15.12 51.12 19.49
CA THR A 240 16.41 51.75 19.74
C THR A 240 17.52 50.73 19.98
N GLN A 241 18.44 50.67 19.01
CA GLN A 241 19.84 50.25 19.12
C GLN A 241 20.13 48.90 19.80
N VAL A 242 20.03 47.81 19.03
CA VAL A 242 20.59 46.51 19.38
C VAL A 242 21.95 46.34 18.68
N LYS A 243 23.01 46.77 19.37
CA LYS A 243 24.39 46.33 19.13
C LYS A 243 24.55 44.89 19.65
N THR A 244 24.13 43.89 18.89
CA THR A 244 24.53 42.49 19.12
C THR A 244 25.07 41.88 17.83
N LYS A 245 26.18 42.45 17.36
CA LYS A 245 27.09 41.81 16.38
C LYS A 245 28.36 41.27 17.06
N LYS A 246 28.33 41.06 18.38
CA LYS A 246 29.54 40.83 19.19
C LYS A 246 29.52 39.61 20.11
N ARG A 247 28.69 38.61 19.83
CA ARG A 247 28.72 37.37 20.63
C ARG A 247 28.32 36.15 19.81
N LEU A 248 29.15 35.79 18.82
CA LEU A 248 29.40 34.41 18.38
C LEU A 248 30.56 34.34 17.36
N ARG A 249 31.62 35.14 17.55
CA ARG A 249 32.96 34.73 17.06
C ARG A 249 33.57 33.96 18.22
N PHE A 250 33.40 32.64 18.18
CA PHE A 250 34.11 31.74 19.06
C PHE A 250 35.59 31.84 18.67
N ASP A 251 36.44 32.25 19.61
CA ASP A 251 37.86 32.49 19.41
C ASP A 251 38.58 31.18 19.03
N LEU A 252 38.76 30.93 17.73
CA LEU A 252 39.57 29.81 17.22
C LEU A 252 41.07 30.15 17.10
N GLU A 253 41.50 31.35 17.51
CA GLU A 253 42.89 31.80 17.37
C GLU A 253 43.74 31.70 18.64
N LYS A 254 43.25 31.06 19.72
CA LYS A 254 44.00 30.95 20.96
C LYS A 254 43.93 29.57 21.64
N ILE A 255 44.37 28.53 20.94
CA ILE A 255 44.77 27.26 21.60
C ILE A 255 46.16 26.87 21.12
N CYS A 256 47.15 27.23 21.95
CA CYS A 256 48.57 26.95 21.78
C CYS A 256 48.93 25.73 22.64
N SER A 257 48.88 24.55 22.04
CA SER A 257 49.71 23.34 22.27
C SER A 257 48.98 22.15 21.62
N SER A 258 49.68 21.31 20.86
CA SER A 258 49.10 20.13 20.20
C SER A 258 48.40 19.21 21.21
N SER A 259 48.93 19.08 22.43
CA SER A 259 48.38 18.23 23.50
C SER A 259 47.02 18.68 24.05
N GLN A 260 46.78 19.99 24.21
CA GLN A 260 45.49 20.50 24.71
C GLN A 260 44.36 20.30 23.69
N ARG A 261 44.67 20.45 22.39
CA ARG A 261 43.72 20.15 21.31
C ARG A 261 43.35 18.66 21.29
N ILE A 262 44.31 17.76 21.50
CA ILE A 262 44.06 16.32 21.57
C ILE A 262 43.12 15.98 22.73
N THR A 263 43.40 16.51 23.93
CA THR A 263 42.52 16.27 25.10
C THR A 263 41.12 16.86 24.94
N GLU A 264 40.98 18.02 24.28
CA GLU A 264 39.67 18.61 24.04
C GLU A 264 38.87 17.81 23.00
N ILE A 265 39.53 17.34 21.93
CA ILE A 265 38.96 16.42 20.95
C ILE A 265 38.48 15.13 21.62
N GLU A 266 39.28 14.56 22.52
CA GLU A 266 38.94 13.33 23.23
C GLU A 266 37.76 13.52 24.18
N ASN A 267 37.72 14.63 24.92
CA ASN A 267 36.57 15.01 25.74
C ASN A 267 35.31 15.29 24.91
N MET A 268 35.45 15.82 23.69
CA MET A 268 34.33 15.96 22.75
C MET A 268 33.82 14.60 22.27
N ARG A 269 34.73 13.67 21.94
CA ARG A 269 34.37 12.30 21.55
C ARG A 269 33.60 11.57 22.64
N HIS A 270 34.06 11.65 23.88
CA HIS A 270 33.36 11.05 25.03
C HIS A 270 31.94 11.55 25.20
N ARG A 271 31.70 12.87 25.09
CA ARG A 271 30.35 13.45 25.22
C ARG A 271 29.39 13.00 24.12
N VAL A 272 29.88 12.87 22.88
CA VAL A 272 29.08 12.38 21.75
C VAL A 272 28.71 10.91 21.96
N ILE A 273 29.67 10.08 22.38
CA ILE A 273 29.43 8.67 22.67
C ILE A 273 28.41 8.53 23.80
N GLU A 274 28.53 9.32 24.87
CA GLU A 274 27.59 9.31 25.99
C GLU A 274 26.16 9.64 25.55
N THR A 275 25.98 10.71 24.77
CA THR A 275 24.66 11.09 24.24
C THR A 275 24.06 9.99 23.36
N ARG A 276 24.88 9.36 22.51
CA ARG A 276 24.43 8.27 21.63
C ARG A 276 24.16 6.98 22.40
N GLN A 277 24.91 6.72 23.46
CA GLN A 277 24.68 5.59 24.36
C GLN A 277 23.31 5.72 25.05
N GLU A 278 22.89 6.93 25.44
CA GLU A 278 21.55 7.16 25.99
C GLU A 278 20.45 6.81 24.97
N VAL A 279 20.60 7.28 23.72
CA VAL A 279 19.66 6.95 22.64
C VAL A 279 19.65 5.44 22.36
N PHE A 280 20.82 4.81 22.34
CA PHE A 280 20.96 3.36 22.17
C PHE A 280 20.25 2.58 23.27
N ASN A 281 20.45 2.96 24.54
CA ASN A 281 19.80 2.30 25.68
C ASN A 281 18.28 2.43 25.62
N HIS A 282 17.77 3.59 25.19
CA HIS A 282 16.34 3.78 24.99
C HIS A 282 15.82 2.88 23.85
N ASN A 283 16.51 2.85 22.72
CA ASN A 283 16.14 2.01 21.58
C ASN A 283 16.20 0.52 21.93
N GLU A 284 17.20 0.07 22.68
CA GLU A 284 17.33 -1.30 23.18
C GLU A 284 16.11 -1.73 23.99
N HIS A 285 15.60 -0.84 24.85
CA HIS A 285 14.38 -1.11 25.60
C HIS A 285 13.16 -1.25 24.68
N GLU A 286 13.04 -0.40 23.66
CA GLU A 286 11.96 -0.47 22.67
C GLU A 286 12.05 -1.71 21.77
N VAL A 287 13.26 -2.16 21.42
CA VAL A 287 13.53 -3.41 20.71
C VAL A 287 13.13 -4.60 21.57
N SER A 288 13.56 -4.62 22.84
CA SER A 288 13.28 -5.72 23.77
C SER A 288 11.78 -5.98 23.95
N LYS A 289 10.96 -4.93 24.02
CA LYS A 289 9.48 -5.04 24.07
C LYS A 289 8.88 -5.77 22.87
N ARG A 290 9.54 -5.70 21.71
CA ARG A 290 9.01 -6.15 20.42
C ARG A 290 9.70 -7.40 19.88
N TRP A 291 10.81 -7.79 20.51
CA TRP A 291 11.67 -8.87 20.07
C TRP A 291 10.91 -10.18 19.88
N THR A 292 10.10 -10.56 20.88
CA THR A 292 9.33 -11.82 20.86
C THR A 292 8.33 -11.85 19.71
N PHE A 293 7.67 -10.74 19.41
CA PHE A 293 6.73 -10.63 18.30
C PHE A 293 7.45 -10.74 16.95
N GLU A 294 8.56 -10.01 16.77
CA GLU A 294 9.34 -10.00 15.53
C GLU A 294 10.04 -11.35 15.27
N GLU A 295 10.45 -12.05 16.32
CA GLU A 295 10.98 -13.42 16.25
C GLU A 295 9.87 -14.44 15.88
N GLY A 296 8.64 -14.21 16.36
CA GLY A 296 7.45 -15.00 16.01
C GLY A 296 7.09 -14.94 14.51
N ILE A 297 7.53 -13.90 13.80
CA ILE A 297 7.28 -13.72 12.36
C ILE A 297 8.32 -14.53 11.56
N LYS A 298 7.94 -15.76 11.17
CA LYS A 298 8.80 -16.61 10.32
C LYS A 298 8.77 -16.20 8.84
N ARG A 299 7.64 -15.68 8.35
CA ARG A 299 7.44 -15.31 6.93
C ARG A 299 6.99 -13.85 6.80
N PRO A 300 7.92 -12.90 6.62
CA PRO A 300 7.59 -11.47 6.49
C PRO A 300 7.17 -11.06 5.07
N TYR A 301 7.26 -11.97 4.09
CA TYR A 301 6.93 -11.70 2.69
C TYR A 301 5.62 -12.40 2.29
N PHE A 302 4.99 -11.89 1.22
CA PHE A 302 3.78 -12.47 0.67
C PHE A 302 4.03 -13.86 0.05
N HIS A 303 3.15 -14.81 0.37
CA HIS A 303 3.05 -16.07 -0.36
C HIS A 303 1.62 -16.61 -0.27
N VAL A 304 1.12 -17.18 -1.36
CA VAL A 304 -0.22 -17.79 -1.47
C VAL A 304 -0.48 -18.96 -0.50
N LYS A 305 0.56 -19.63 0.02
CA LYS A 305 0.39 -20.72 1.00
C LYS A 305 -0.13 -20.13 2.31
N PRO A 306 -1.16 -20.74 2.91
CA PRO A 306 -1.71 -20.25 4.16
C PRO A 306 -0.65 -20.23 5.26
N LEU A 307 -0.65 -19.17 6.06
CA LEU A 307 0.08 -19.04 7.31
C LEU A 307 -0.53 -19.96 8.38
N GLU A 308 0.32 -20.37 9.30
CA GLU A 308 -0.09 -21.10 10.50
C GLU A 308 -0.89 -20.20 11.44
N LYS A 309 -1.87 -20.77 12.14
CA LYS A 309 -2.69 -20.02 13.11
C LYS A 309 -1.85 -19.31 14.19
N ALA A 310 -0.73 -19.91 14.60
CA ALA A 310 0.19 -19.30 15.56
C ALA A 310 0.78 -17.98 15.04
N GLN A 311 1.14 -17.90 13.76
CA GLN A 311 1.65 -16.67 13.15
C GLN A 311 0.55 -15.62 13.00
N LEU A 312 -0.67 -16.03 12.65
CA LEU A 312 -1.82 -15.12 12.59
C LEU A 312 -2.13 -14.51 13.96
N ASN A 313 -2.07 -15.33 15.03
CA ASN A 313 -2.25 -14.84 16.39
C ASN A 313 -1.12 -13.89 16.81
N ASN A 314 0.14 -14.23 16.51
CA ASN A 314 1.28 -13.35 16.75
C ASN A 314 1.10 -11.98 16.07
N TRP A 315 0.66 -11.95 14.80
CA TRP A 315 0.36 -10.69 14.11
C TRP A 315 -0.76 -9.91 14.79
N LYS A 316 -1.83 -10.57 15.23
CA LYS A 316 -2.96 -9.92 15.91
C LYS A 316 -2.51 -9.27 17.21
N GLU A 317 -1.81 -10.03 18.04
CA GLU A 317 -1.29 -9.59 19.34
C GLU A 317 -0.26 -8.47 19.16
N TYR A 318 0.61 -8.57 18.15
CA TYR A 318 1.59 -7.52 17.89
C TYR A 318 0.94 -6.20 17.42
N LEU A 319 -0.09 -6.30 16.57
CA LEU A 319 -0.88 -5.14 16.16
C LEU A 319 -1.61 -4.50 17.35
N ASP A 320 -2.21 -5.30 18.23
CA ASP A 320 -2.87 -4.77 19.44
C ASP A 320 -1.88 -4.07 20.36
N PHE A 321 -0.69 -4.65 20.55
CA PHE A 321 0.38 -4.04 21.33
C PHE A 321 0.80 -2.65 20.79
N GLU A 322 1.02 -2.51 19.48
CA GLU A 322 1.39 -1.20 18.90
C GLU A 322 0.22 -0.22 18.88
N ILE A 323 -1.03 -0.69 18.73
CA ILE A 323 -2.22 0.19 18.82
C ILE A 323 -2.31 0.83 20.22
N GLU A 324 -1.97 0.08 21.26
CA GLU A 324 -2.04 0.56 22.65
C GLU A 324 -0.84 1.42 23.06
N ASN A 325 0.37 1.11 22.58
CA ASN A 325 1.62 1.69 23.10
C ASN A 325 2.43 2.48 22.07
N GLY A 326 2.17 2.30 20.77
CA GLY A 326 2.95 2.87 19.67
C GLY A 326 2.44 4.23 19.20
N THR A 327 3.20 4.86 18.30
CA THR A 327 2.74 6.07 17.60
C THR A 327 1.85 5.72 16.42
N PRO A 328 0.94 6.62 15.97
CA PRO A 328 0.07 6.34 14.82
C PRO A 328 0.84 5.96 13.55
N GLU A 329 1.97 6.60 13.30
CA GLU A 329 2.83 6.30 12.14
C GLU A 329 3.38 4.87 12.22
N ARG A 330 3.82 4.46 13.41
CA ARG A 330 4.35 3.12 13.65
C ARG A 330 3.26 2.05 13.48
N VAL A 331 2.06 2.32 13.97
CA VAL A 331 0.90 1.42 13.82
C VAL A 331 0.57 1.25 12.33
N VAL A 332 0.51 2.34 11.57
CA VAL A 332 0.27 2.30 10.11
C VAL A 332 1.35 1.50 9.40
N VAL A 333 2.63 1.72 9.71
CA VAL A 333 3.73 0.94 9.12
C VAL A 333 3.58 -0.55 9.46
N LEU A 334 3.27 -0.90 10.71
CA LEU A 334 3.10 -2.30 11.09
C LEU A 334 1.89 -2.94 10.38
N PHE A 335 0.79 -2.21 10.21
CA PHE A 335 -0.36 -2.71 9.44
C PHE A 335 0.02 -2.97 7.98
N GLU A 336 0.68 -2.03 7.30
CA GLU A 336 1.12 -2.24 5.91
C GLU A 336 2.10 -3.43 5.80
N ARG A 337 3.01 -3.61 6.77
CA ARG A 337 3.89 -4.80 6.86
C ARG A 337 3.08 -6.09 7.03
N CYS A 338 2.13 -6.10 7.96
CA CYS A 338 1.27 -7.24 8.22
C CYS A 338 0.49 -7.65 6.97
N LEU A 339 -0.07 -6.66 6.25
CA LEU A 339 -0.84 -6.89 5.03
C LEU A 339 0.01 -7.42 3.88
N ILE A 340 1.32 -7.19 3.84
CA ILE A 340 2.20 -7.87 2.86
C ILE A 340 2.17 -9.40 3.10
N ALA A 341 2.42 -9.85 4.33
CA ALA A 341 2.43 -11.29 4.63
C ALA A 341 1.02 -11.91 4.65
N CYS A 342 0.02 -11.14 5.08
CA CYS A 342 -1.33 -11.59 5.40
C CYS A 342 -2.40 -11.05 4.43
N ALA A 343 -2.03 -10.64 3.21
CA ALA A 343 -2.96 -10.02 2.24
C ALA A 343 -4.21 -10.87 1.95
N LEU A 344 -4.13 -12.19 2.07
CA LEU A 344 -5.25 -13.10 1.79
C LEU A 344 -6.24 -13.29 2.97
N TYR A 345 -6.00 -12.62 4.09
CA TYR A 345 -6.79 -12.74 5.32
C TYR A 345 -7.62 -11.48 5.56
N GLU A 346 -8.92 -11.57 5.30
CA GLU A 346 -9.86 -10.43 5.41
C GLU A 346 -9.89 -9.79 6.80
N GLU A 347 -9.63 -10.57 7.86
CA GLU A 347 -9.64 -10.10 9.25
C GLU A 347 -8.64 -8.96 9.52
N PHE A 348 -7.47 -8.95 8.88
CA PHE A 348 -6.47 -7.90 9.08
C PHE A 348 -6.82 -6.62 8.33
N TRP A 349 -7.39 -6.73 7.13
CA TRP A 349 -7.91 -5.59 6.38
C TRP A 349 -9.05 -4.90 7.14
N ILE A 350 -9.98 -5.68 7.70
CA ILE A 350 -11.09 -5.16 8.51
C ILE A 350 -10.55 -4.47 9.77
N LYS A 351 -9.57 -5.09 10.46
CA LYS A 351 -8.96 -4.50 11.65
C LYS A 351 -8.25 -3.18 11.32
N TYR A 352 -7.57 -3.12 10.18
CA TYR A 352 -6.89 -1.90 9.74
C TYR A 352 -7.87 -0.78 9.38
N ALA A 353 -8.92 -1.09 8.63
CA ALA A 353 -9.98 -0.14 8.31
C ALA A 353 -10.60 0.45 9.59
N LYS A 354 -10.94 -0.39 10.58
CA LYS A 354 -11.47 0.06 11.88
C LYS A 354 -10.51 0.97 12.65
N TYR A 355 -9.22 0.71 12.59
CA TYR A 355 -8.23 1.59 13.21
C TYR A 355 -8.21 2.97 12.52
N LEU A 356 -8.26 3.00 11.19
CA LEU A 356 -8.25 4.23 10.40
C LEU A 356 -9.55 5.03 10.46
N GLU A 357 -10.69 4.42 10.80
CA GLU A 357 -11.98 5.14 10.96
C GLU A 357 -11.86 6.33 11.94
N ASN A 358 -11.00 6.22 12.95
CA ASN A 358 -10.75 7.29 13.92
C ASN A 358 -9.70 8.33 13.46
N HIS A 359 -8.98 8.07 12.36
CA HIS A 359 -7.82 8.85 11.94
C HIS A 359 -8.02 9.52 10.56
N SER A 360 -8.52 8.79 9.56
CA SER A 360 -8.67 9.29 8.19
C SER A 360 -9.70 8.49 7.39
N ILE A 361 -10.75 9.19 6.94
CA ILE A 361 -11.80 8.63 6.07
C ILE A 361 -11.22 8.17 4.73
N GLU A 362 -10.33 8.98 4.13
CA GLU A 362 -9.70 8.62 2.85
C GLU A 362 -8.77 7.41 2.98
N GLY A 363 -8.10 7.29 4.14
CA GLY A 363 -7.30 6.09 4.45
C GLY A 363 -8.16 4.83 4.47
N VAL A 364 -9.33 4.87 5.12
CA VAL A 364 -10.28 3.74 5.14
C VAL A 364 -10.73 3.35 3.74
N ARG A 365 -11.09 4.34 2.91
CA ARG A 365 -11.47 4.12 1.50
C ARG A 365 -10.36 3.43 0.73
N HIS A 366 -9.12 3.94 0.85
CA HIS A 366 -7.97 3.35 0.17
C HIS A 366 -7.71 1.90 0.61
N VAL A 367 -7.84 1.60 1.91
CA VAL A 367 -7.68 0.25 2.45
C VAL A 367 -8.73 -0.71 1.89
N TYR A 368 -10.01 -0.32 1.89
CA TYR A 368 -11.06 -1.16 1.32
C TYR A 368 -10.90 -1.36 -0.19
N MET A 369 -10.56 -0.29 -0.92
CA MET A 369 -10.29 -0.37 -2.36
C MET A 369 -9.15 -1.35 -2.63
N LYS A 370 -8.01 -1.23 -1.93
CA LYS A 370 -6.86 -2.14 -2.09
C LYS A 370 -7.24 -3.59 -1.76
N ALA A 371 -7.96 -3.81 -0.66
CA ALA A 371 -8.41 -5.14 -0.25
C ALA A 371 -9.33 -5.80 -1.28
N CYS A 372 -10.36 -5.09 -1.74
CA CYS A 372 -11.42 -5.63 -2.59
C CYS A 372 -11.00 -5.74 -4.06
N THR A 373 -10.30 -4.74 -4.60
CA THR A 373 -9.97 -4.72 -6.03
C THR A 373 -8.76 -5.57 -6.38
N MET A 374 -7.75 -5.63 -5.50
CA MET A 374 -6.48 -6.31 -5.78
C MET A 374 -6.43 -7.72 -5.18
N HIS A 375 -6.67 -7.85 -3.87
CA HIS A 375 -6.33 -9.09 -3.15
C HIS A 375 -7.51 -10.05 -2.96
N LEU A 376 -8.70 -9.55 -2.65
CA LEU A 376 -9.84 -10.34 -2.18
C LEU A 376 -11.16 -10.05 -2.95
N PRO A 377 -11.17 -10.07 -4.29
CA PRO A 377 -12.34 -9.67 -5.11
C PRO A 377 -13.58 -10.53 -4.93
N LYS A 378 -13.43 -11.79 -4.51
CA LYS A 378 -14.55 -12.72 -4.33
C LYS A 378 -15.06 -12.82 -2.89
N LYS A 379 -14.43 -12.12 -1.93
CA LYS A 379 -14.82 -12.18 -0.52
C LYS A 379 -15.93 -11.18 -0.21
N PRO A 380 -17.18 -11.63 0.06
CA PRO A 380 -18.32 -10.72 0.14
C PRO A 380 -18.31 -9.82 1.38
N MET A 381 -17.72 -10.27 2.50
CA MET A 381 -17.72 -9.52 3.76
C MET A 381 -17.02 -8.17 3.65
N LEU A 382 -15.83 -8.14 3.05
CA LEU A 382 -15.09 -6.89 2.84
C LEU A 382 -15.86 -5.90 1.96
N HIS A 383 -16.44 -6.38 0.86
CA HIS A 383 -17.21 -5.55 -0.05
C HIS A 383 -18.48 -4.99 0.61
N PHE A 384 -19.12 -5.76 1.50
CA PHE A 384 -20.28 -5.27 2.26
C PHE A 384 -19.90 -4.19 3.25
N LEU A 385 -18.76 -4.35 3.94
CA LEU A 385 -18.24 -3.32 4.83
C LEU A 385 -17.83 -2.06 4.05
N TRP A 386 -17.20 -2.22 2.88
CA TRP A 386 -16.85 -1.11 2.01
C TRP A 386 -18.08 -0.35 1.50
N ALA A 387 -19.08 -1.07 0.98
CA ALA A 387 -20.32 -0.46 0.52
C ALA A 387 -21.09 0.22 1.66
N ALA A 388 -21.11 -0.36 2.86
CA ALA A 388 -21.72 0.26 4.03
C ALA A 388 -20.96 1.52 4.49
N PHE A 389 -19.63 1.49 4.40
CA PHE A 389 -18.79 2.65 4.67
C PHE A 389 -19.06 3.79 3.68
N GLU A 390 -19.09 3.53 2.37
CA GLU A 390 -19.40 4.57 1.38
C GLU A 390 -20.82 5.11 1.52
N GLU A 391 -21.80 4.24 1.85
CA GLU A 391 -23.15 4.66 2.18
C GLU A 391 -23.18 5.61 3.39
N GLN A 392 -22.41 5.31 4.45
CA GLN A 392 -22.27 6.18 5.63
C GLN A 392 -21.62 7.53 5.31
N GLN A 393 -20.69 7.56 4.35
CA GLN A 393 -20.07 8.81 3.87
C GLN A 393 -20.97 9.59 2.88
N GLY A 394 -22.07 9.00 2.41
CA GLY A 394 -23.00 9.61 1.46
C GLY A 394 -22.71 9.31 -0.02
N ASN A 395 -21.70 8.49 -0.32
CA ASN A 395 -21.33 8.10 -1.68
C ASN A 395 -22.13 6.88 -2.15
N ILE A 396 -23.42 7.11 -2.41
CA ILE A 396 -24.36 6.00 -2.68
C ILE A 396 -24.08 5.34 -4.04
N GLU A 397 -23.67 6.11 -5.06
CA GLU A 397 -23.36 5.55 -6.38
C GLU A 397 -22.16 4.60 -6.34
N GLU A 398 -21.12 4.94 -5.58
CA GLU A 398 -19.98 4.06 -5.37
C GLU A 398 -20.41 2.77 -4.66
N ALA A 399 -21.24 2.88 -3.60
CA ALA A 399 -21.79 1.70 -2.93
C ALA A 399 -22.58 0.78 -3.89
N ARG A 400 -23.33 1.33 -4.85
CA ARG A 400 -23.99 0.54 -5.90
C ARG A 400 -22.99 -0.12 -6.84
N GLY A 401 -21.98 0.62 -7.28
CA GLY A 401 -20.90 0.14 -8.14
C GLY A 401 -20.16 -1.04 -7.52
N ILE A 402 -19.78 -0.92 -6.25
CA ILE A 402 -19.09 -1.95 -5.47
C ILE A 402 -19.91 -3.24 -5.41
N LEU A 403 -21.19 -3.14 -5.06
CA LEU A 403 -22.06 -4.32 -4.95
C LEU A 403 -22.37 -4.96 -6.31
N LYS A 404 -22.46 -4.16 -7.39
CA LYS A 404 -22.61 -4.66 -8.75
C LYS A 404 -21.35 -5.41 -9.21
N ALA A 405 -20.17 -4.84 -8.98
CA ALA A 405 -18.90 -5.48 -9.30
C ALA A 405 -18.70 -6.80 -8.54
N LEU A 406 -19.08 -6.84 -7.25
CA LEU A 406 -19.04 -8.08 -6.46
C LEU A 406 -19.96 -9.16 -7.01
N GLU A 407 -21.16 -8.78 -7.44
CA GLU A 407 -22.12 -9.69 -8.06
C GLU A 407 -21.59 -10.28 -9.38
N GLU A 408 -20.95 -9.46 -10.21
CA GLU A 408 -20.31 -9.91 -11.44
C GLU A 408 -19.12 -10.85 -11.14
N ALA A 409 -18.32 -10.54 -10.10
CA ALA A 409 -17.18 -11.34 -9.69
C ALA A 409 -17.57 -12.68 -9.02
N ALA A 410 -18.71 -12.73 -8.32
CA ALA A 410 -19.21 -13.91 -7.63
C ALA A 410 -20.73 -14.12 -7.86
N PRO A 411 -21.14 -14.60 -9.05
CA PRO A 411 -22.54 -14.79 -9.39
C PRO A 411 -23.22 -15.86 -8.53
N GLY A 412 -24.47 -15.60 -8.12
CA GLY A 412 -25.32 -16.56 -7.38
C GLY A 412 -25.29 -16.43 -5.86
N LEU A 413 -24.56 -15.47 -5.29
CA LEU A 413 -24.59 -15.20 -3.86
C LEU A 413 -25.85 -14.39 -3.48
N ALA A 414 -26.84 -15.06 -2.89
CA ALA A 414 -28.10 -14.42 -2.49
C ALA A 414 -27.93 -13.22 -1.56
N MET A 415 -26.95 -13.28 -0.65
CA MET A 415 -26.60 -12.18 0.24
C MET A 415 -26.20 -10.90 -0.50
N VAL A 416 -25.56 -10.99 -1.67
CA VAL A 416 -25.13 -9.81 -2.46
C VAL A 416 -26.34 -9.12 -3.06
N ARG A 417 -27.22 -9.89 -3.72
CA ARG A 417 -28.50 -9.39 -4.25
C ARG A 417 -29.35 -8.73 -3.18
N LEU A 418 -29.49 -9.37 -2.02
CA LEU A 418 -30.27 -8.81 -0.91
C LEU A 418 -29.66 -7.52 -0.35
N ARG A 419 -28.33 -7.41 -0.31
CA ARG A 419 -27.66 -6.18 0.09
C ARG A 419 -27.93 -5.04 -0.89
N ARG A 420 -27.85 -5.30 -2.21
CA ARG A 420 -28.21 -4.32 -3.27
C ARG A 420 -29.65 -3.83 -3.16
N VAL A 421 -30.60 -4.77 -3.06
CA VAL A 421 -32.03 -4.45 -2.89
C VAL A 421 -32.26 -3.63 -1.62
N SER A 422 -31.57 -3.97 -0.53
CA SER A 422 -31.70 -3.25 0.74
C SER A 422 -31.15 -1.82 0.67
N LEU A 423 -30.06 -1.61 -0.09
CA LEU A 423 -29.50 -0.29 -0.37
C LEU A 423 -30.52 0.57 -1.12
N GLU A 424 -31.02 0.10 -2.27
CA GLU A 424 -32.02 0.85 -3.05
C GLU A 424 -33.29 1.17 -2.25
N ARG A 425 -33.72 0.22 -1.40
CA ARG A 425 -34.88 0.42 -0.53
C ARG A 425 -34.66 1.53 0.50
N ARG A 426 -33.45 1.65 1.08
CA ARG A 426 -33.15 2.71 2.06
C ARG A 426 -33.13 4.09 1.41
N HIS A 427 -32.77 4.17 0.14
CA HIS A 427 -32.71 5.43 -0.62
C HIS A 427 -33.97 5.73 -1.44
N GLY A 428 -35.03 4.93 -1.32
CA GLY A 428 -36.33 5.20 -1.94
C GLY A 428 -36.49 4.73 -3.40
N ASN A 429 -35.47 4.09 -3.98
CA ASN A 429 -35.50 3.54 -5.34
C ASN A 429 -36.23 2.18 -5.38
N LEU A 430 -37.54 2.21 -5.13
CA LEU A 430 -38.35 1.01 -4.99
C LEU A 430 -38.54 0.25 -6.32
N GLU A 431 -38.46 0.95 -7.45
CA GLU A 431 -38.56 0.36 -8.80
C GLU A 431 -37.33 -0.49 -9.12
N GLU A 432 -36.13 0.06 -8.92
CA GLU A 432 -34.87 -0.69 -9.09
C GLU A 432 -34.77 -1.88 -8.13
N ALA A 433 -35.20 -1.70 -6.87
CA ALA A 433 -35.26 -2.79 -5.90
C ALA A 433 -36.19 -3.94 -6.37
N GLU A 434 -37.31 -3.62 -7.02
CA GLU A 434 -38.20 -4.62 -7.63
C GLU A 434 -37.56 -5.26 -8.87
N ALA A 435 -36.95 -4.47 -9.75
CA ALA A 435 -36.28 -4.94 -10.96
C ALA A 435 -35.17 -5.96 -10.62
N LEU A 436 -34.35 -5.66 -9.61
CA LEU A 436 -33.27 -6.55 -9.14
C LEU A 436 -33.77 -7.91 -8.65
N LEU A 437 -34.92 -7.93 -7.94
CA LEU A 437 -35.54 -9.17 -7.48
C LEU A 437 -36.19 -9.95 -8.62
N ARG A 438 -36.84 -9.26 -9.57
CA ARG A 438 -37.41 -9.90 -10.76
C ARG A 438 -36.33 -10.54 -11.64
N ASP A 439 -35.21 -9.84 -11.83
CA ASP A 439 -34.03 -10.36 -12.52
C ASP A 439 -33.49 -11.61 -11.82
N ALA A 440 -33.39 -11.59 -10.48
CA ALA A 440 -32.95 -12.73 -9.70
C ALA A 440 -33.90 -13.95 -9.78
N ILE A 441 -35.22 -13.72 -9.86
CA ILE A 441 -36.21 -14.80 -10.06
C ILE A 441 -36.03 -15.44 -11.44
N LYS A 442 -35.82 -14.62 -12.48
CA LYS A 442 -35.66 -15.08 -13.87
C LYS A 442 -34.36 -15.84 -14.08
N ASN A 443 -33.27 -15.40 -13.45
CA ASN A 443 -31.93 -15.98 -13.60
C ASN A 443 -31.59 -17.01 -12.50
N GLY A 444 -32.54 -17.37 -11.64
CA GLY A 444 -32.33 -18.36 -10.58
C GLY A 444 -31.95 -19.73 -11.15
N LYS A 445 -30.91 -20.36 -10.59
CA LYS A 445 -30.42 -21.66 -11.09
C LYS A 445 -31.27 -22.82 -10.61
N THR A 446 -31.89 -22.66 -9.44
CA THR A 446 -32.78 -23.67 -8.84
C THR A 446 -34.17 -23.09 -8.61
N ALA A 447 -35.20 -23.94 -8.71
CA ALA A 447 -36.58 -23.54 -8.39
C ALA A 447 -36.69 -22.96 -6.98
N ASN A 448 -35.98 -23.54 -6.01
CA ASN A 448 -35.91 -23.04 -4.64
C ASN A 448 -35.32 -21.62 -4.53
N GLU A 449 -34.29 -21.28 -5.31
CA GLU A 449 -33.72 -19.92 -5.34
C GLU A 449 -34.72 -18.91 -5.93
N SER A 450 -35.35 -19.24 -7.05
CA SER A 450 -36.38 -18.40 -7.67
C SER A 450 -37.56 -18.19 -6.72
N SER A 451 -38.02 -19.25 -6.04
CA SER A 451 -39.04 -19.21 -4.99
C SER A 451 -38.61 -18.32 -3.82
N PHE A 452 -37.36 -18.41 -3.37
CA PHE A 452 -36.82 -17.56 -2.31
C PHE A 452 -36.87 -16.07 -2.68
N TYR A 453 -36.43 -15.69 -3.88
CA TYR A 453 -36.49 -14.31 -4.35
C TYR A 453 -37.93 -13.82 -4.56
N ALA A 454 -38.83 -14.69 -5.04
CA ALA A 454 -40.25 -14.37 -5.18
C ALA A 454 -40.91 -14.07 -3.82
N ILE A 455 -40.57 -14.83 -2.77
CA ILE A 455 -41.02 -14.56 -1.40
C ILE A 455 -40.52 -13.19 -0.92
N LYS A 456 -39.24 -12.86 -1.17
CA LYS A 456 -38.68 -11.56 -0.77
C LYS A 456 -39.34 -10.40 -1.53
N LEU A 457 -39.61 -10.57 -2.83
CA LEU A 457 -40.33 -9.60 -3.65
C LEU A 457 -41.76 -9.38 -3.13
N ALA A 458 -42.51 -10.45 -2.88
CA ALA A 458 -43.87 -10.36 -2.34
C ALA A 458 -43.90 -9.64 -0.97
N ARG A 459 -42.92 -9.93 -0.09
CA ARG A 459 -42.79 -9.23 1.20
C ARG A 459 -42.52 -7.73 1.01
N GLN A 460 -41.65 -7.35 0.08
CA GLN A 460 -41.38 -5.95 -0.23
C GLN A 460 -42.62 -5.22 -0.76
N LEU A 461 -43.28 -5.80 -1.77
CA LEU A 461 -44.50 -5.24 -2.38
C LEU A 461 -45.62 -5.04 -1.35
N PHE A 462 -45.79 -6.00 -0.43
CA PHE A 462 -46.81 -5.91 0.61
C PHE A 462 -46.44 -4.94 1.75
N LYS A 463 -45.27 -5.13 2.39
CA LYS A 463 -44.94 -4.36 3.61
C LYS A 463 -44.54 -2.92 3.31
N VAL A 464 -43.79 -2.70 2.24
CA VAL A 464 -43.19 -1.41 1.88
C VAL A 464 -44.11 -0.64 0.93
N GLN A 465 -44.45 -1.22 -0.22
CA GLN A 465 -45.27 -0.54 -1.24
C GLN A 465 -46.79 -0.65 -1.00
N LYS A 466 -47.25 -1.40 0.01
CA LYS A 466 -48.67 -1.62 0.35
C LYS A 466 -49.53 -2.20 -0.80
N SER A 467 -48.91 -2.81 -1.81
CA SER A 467 -49.61 -3.38 -2.96
C SER A 467 -49.89 -4.87 -2.77
N LEU A 468 -51.01 -5.19 -2.13
CA LEU A 468 -51.41 -6.59 -1.87
C LEU A 468 -51.70 -7.36 -3.17
N GLN A 469 -52.29 -6.71 -4.18
CA GLN A 469 -52.65 -7.36 -5.44
C GLN A 469 -51.40 -7.84 -6.20
N LYS A 470 -50.38 -6.98 -6.31
CA LYS A 470 -49.10 -7.34 -6.94
C LYS A 470 -48.37 -8.43 -6.17
N ALA A 471 -48.35 -8.35 -4.83
CA ALA A 471 -47.73 -9.37 -3.99
C ALA A 471 -48.38 -10.76 -4.14
N ARG A 472 -49.72 -10.82 -4.21
CA ARG A 472 -50.45 -12.08 -4.46
C ARG A 472 -50.12 -12.65 -5.83
N LYS A 473 -50.08 -11.82 -6.88
CA LYS A 473 -49.75 -12.27 -8.23
C LYS A 473 -48.37 -12.93 -8.29
N VAL A 474 -47.35 -12.29 -7.70
CA VAL A 474 -45.98 -12.83 -7.63
C VAL A 474 -45.93 -14.18 -6.89
N LEU A 475 -46.68 -14.34 -5.80
CA LEU A 475 -46.73 -15.62 -5.08
C LEU A 475 -47.43 -16.71 -5.86
N MET A 476 -48.52 -16.40 -6.58
CA MET A 476 -49.22 -17.38 -7.43
C MET A 476 -48.30 -17.85 -8.56
N GLU A 477 -47.59 -16.94 -9.22
CA GLU A 477 -46.58 -17.25 -10.25
C GLU A 477 -45.45 -18.15 -9.68
N ALA A 478 -45.06 -17.94 -8.42
CA ALA A 478 -44.05 -18.78 -7.77
C ALA A 478 -44.58 -20.19 -7.44
N ILE A 479 -45.84 -20.31 -7.00
CA ILE A 479 -46.48 -21.60 -6.68
C ILE A 479 -46.71 -22.44 -7.95
N GLU A 480 -47.04 -21.80 -9.08
CA GLU A 480 -47.18 -22.48 -10.36
C GLU A 480 -45.85 -23.09 -10.85
N ASN A 481 -44.73 -22.42 -10.55
CA ASN A 481 -43.39 -22.87 -10.95
C ASN A 481 -42.74 -23.88 -9.98
N ASP A 482 -43.18 -23.93 -8.72
CA ASP A 482 -42.56 -24.78 -7.69
C ASP A 482 -43.62 -25.42 -6.78
N GLN A 483 -44.05 -26.64 -7.13
CA GLN A 483 -45.04 -27.41 -6.37
C GLN A 483 -44.53 -27.87 -4.99
N VAL A 484 -43.22 -27.92 -4.77
CA VAL A 484 -42.60 -28.56 -3.60
C VAL A 484 -42.49 -27.60 -2.40
N MET A 485 -42.32 -26.30 -2.66
CA MET A 485 -42.28 -25.23 -1.65
C MET A 485 -43.65 -24.60 -1.35
N SER A 486 -44.73 -25.31 -1.70
CA SER A 486 -46.11 -24.86 -1.52
C SER A 486 -46.44 -24.51 -0.06
N GLN A 487 -45.86 -25.19 0.94
CA GLN A 487 -46.20 -24.95 2.34
C GLN A 487 -45.73 -23.59 2.87
N SER A 488 -44.52 -23.11 2.54
CA SER A 488 -44.04 -21.81 3.02
C SER A 488 -44.67 -20.64 2.25
N CYS A 489 -44.87 -20.79 0.94
CA CYS A 489 -45.59 -19.83 0.11
C CYS A 489 -47.07 -19.72 0.54
N MET A 490 -47.73 -20.85 0.82
CA MET A 490 -49.09 -20.88 1.36
C MET A 490 -49.17 -20.31 2.78
N SER A 491 -48.18 -20.57 3.66
CA SER A 491 -48.16 -19.95 4.99
C SER A 491 -48.06 -18.43 4.93
N ILE A 492 -47.26 -17.92 3.98
CA ILE A 492 -47.09 -16.48 3.76
C ILE A 492 -48.32 -15.87 3.08
N LEU A 493 -48.94 -16.57 2.12
CA LEU A 493 -50.21 -16.18 1.51
C LEU A 493 -51.34 -16.13 2.54
N HIS A 494 -51.42 -17.12 3.44
CA HIS A 494 -52.35 -17.15 4.56
C HIS A 494 -52.11 -16.00 5.54
N CYS A 495 -50.84 -15.70 5.87
CA CYS A 495 -50.47 -14.53 6.67
C CYS A 495 -50.87 -13.20 5.99
N PHE A 496 -50.77 -13.12 4.66
CA PHE A 496 -51.27 -11.98 3.86
C PHE A 496 -52.80 -11.91 3.77
N MET A 497 -53.51 -13.02 3.95
CA MET A 497 -54.98 -13.06 3.98
C MET A 497 -55.56 -12.70 5.35
N CYS A 498 -54.88 -13.03 6.45
CA CYS A 498 -55.44 -12.87 7.80
C CYS A 498 -55.13 -11.52 8.48
N ASN A 499 -54.35 -10.62 7.88
CA ASN A 499 -54.02 -9.30 8.45
C ASN A 499 -53.47 -9.35 9.90
N LEU A 500 -52.89 -10.49 10.30
CA LEU A 500 -52.38 -10.71 11.66
C LEU A 500 -51.00 -10.04 11.83
N PRO A 501 -50.74 -9.38 12.98
CA PRO A 501 -49.41 -8.86 13.29
C PRO A 501 -48.43 -10.03 13.38
N CYS A 502 -47.41 -10.01 12.52
CA CYS A 502 -46.42 -11.07 12.37
C CYS A 502 -45.65 -11.29 13.69
N LEU A 503 -46.00 -12.34 14.43
CA LEU A 503 -45.14 -13.00 15.40
C LEU A 503 -44.66 -14.32 14.79
N LEU A 504 -43.39 -14.66 15.06
CA LEU A 504 -42.61 -15.84 14.62
C LEU A 504 -41.72 -15.55 13.40
N ILE A 505 -40.52 -15.01 13.61
CA ILE A 505 -39.28 -15.72 14.02
C ILE A 505 -38.87 -16.74 12.95
N PHE A 506 -37.97 -16.32 12.05
CA PHE A 506 -36.87 -17.15 11.54
C PHE A 506 -35.78 -16.21 10.99
N VAL A 507 -34.89 -15.87 11.92
CA VAL A 507 -33.44 -15.59 11.84
C VAL A 507 -32.95 -14.51 10.84
N GLU A 508 -32.33 -13.49 11.45
CA GLU A 508 -31.51 -12.41 10.88
C GLU A 508 -30.27 -12.89 10.12
#